data_AF-A0A3Q2SS81-F1
#
_entry.id   AF-A0A3Q2SS81-F1
#
_cell.length_a   1.000
_cell.length_b   1.000
_cell.length_c   1.000
_cell.angle_alpha   90.00
_cell.angle_beta   90.00
_cell.angle_gamma   90.00
#
_symmetry.space_group_name_H-M   'P 1'
#
loop_
_entity.id
_entity.type
_entity.pdbx_description
1 polymer ?
#
loop_
_entity_poly.entity_id
_entity_poly.type
_entity_poly.pdbx_seq_one_letter_code
_entity_poly.pdbx_strand_id
1 'polypeptide(L)'
;MGLMRHVVCAMSGGVDSSVAALLLKRRGYNVTGVFMKNWDSLDESGVCSTERDCEDAYRVCQILDIPFHQVSYVKEYWHDVFSQLLKEYEKGRTPNPDILCNKHIKFNHFHKYAMHTLGAQAMATGHYARSSQEDEEVFQQAHASPPATLFRDRFEIRNTVKLCKGADLVKDQTFFLSQISQDALRQTLFPLAGLTKEFVKKMAAEAGFHHVLKKKESMGICFIGERNFENFILEYLEPNPGNFVSIEDGTVKGTHKGWFTLTLGQRARIGGQKDAWFVVDKDIVTGDVFVAPTTNHPALFRDTARTERFHWIAGDPPAELVRTQMMECQFRFIHQMPLGECSLFGAAEATAKRRRFPPLNVLRLCSALRGNAEHGRLGVDFPLPAGQSTNARTGMAPTPSSLGLFLPCSFRLGKAHTAVAGSVPASVCGALQRRRLPGQREDHPAGAQRAHAAEGPRAAGGEPEPKGRADARTSQLRSHV
;
A
#
# COMPACT_ATOMS: atom_id res chain seq x y z
N MET A 1 -35.02 -13.53 -13.50
CA MET A 1 -33.60 -13.14 -13.66
C MET A 1 -33.08 -12.77 -12.29
N GLY A 2 -32.05 -13.45 -11.78
CA GLY A 2 -31.41 -13.04 -10.52
C GLY A 2 -30.89 -11.61 -10.66
N LEU A 3 -31.07 -10.78 -9.64
CA LEU A 3 -30.61 -9.40 -9.64
C LEU A 3 -29.07 -9.40 -9.82
N MET A 4 -28.57 -8.97 -10.99
CA MET A 4 -27.13 -8.83 -11.20
C MET A 4 -26.61 -7.74 -10.25
N ARG A 5 -25.69 -8.13 -9.36
CA ARG A 5 -25.16 -7.21 -8.36
C ARG A 5 -24.26 -6.17 -8.99
N HIS A 6 -24.50 -4.91 -8.63
CA HIS A 6 -23.78 -3.76 -9.20
C HIS A 6 -22.52 -3.45 -8.39
N VAL A 7 -21.38 -3.46 -9.07
CA VAL A 7 -20.05 -3.19 -8.52
C VAL A 7 -19.38 -2.06 -9.26
N VAL A 8 -18.95 -1.03 -8.54
CA VAL A 8 -18.17 0.07 -9.09
C VAL A 8 -16.67 -0.19 -8.90
N CYS A 9 -15.93 -0.35 -9.98
CA CYS A 9 -14.50 -0.62 -9.96
C CYS A 9 -13.69 0.68 -10.14
N ALA A 10 -12.79 0.98 -9.20
CA ALA A 10 -11.84 2.07 -9.34
C ALA A 10 -10.80 1.74 -10.44
N MET A 11 -10.83 2.50 -11.53
CA MET A 11 -9.95 2.36 -12.68
C MET A 11 -8.85 3.43 -12.64
N SER A 12 -7.58 3.02 -12.62
CA SER A 12 -6.45 3.95 -12.57
C SER A 12 -5.72 4.11 -13.90
N GLY A 13 -6.16 3.40 -14.96
CA GLY A 13 -5.40 3.29 -16.21
C GLY A 13 -4.17 2.39 -16.12
N GLY A 14 -4.07 1.60 -15.04
CA GLY A 14 -3.00 0.63 -14.82
C GLY A 14 -3.52 -0.81 -14.88
N VAL A 15 -2.61 -1.74 -15.17
CA VAL A 15 -2.90 -3.17 -15.40
C VAL A 15 -3.70 -3.83 -14.27
N ASP A 16 -3.45 -3.44 -13.02
CA ASP A 16 -4.09 -4.06 -11.84
C ASP A 16 -5.59 -3.76 -11.81
N SER A 17 -5.96 -2.49 -11.99
CA SER A 17 -7.37 -2.10 -12.07
C SER A 17 -8.08 -2.70 -13.30
N SER A 18 -7.37 -2.84 -14.42
CA SER A 18 -7.91 -3.46 -15.64
C SER A 18 -8.27 -4.93 -15.42
N VAL A 19 -7.36 -5.69 -14.82
CA VAL A 19 -7.59 -7.11 -14.52
C VAL A 19 -8.62 -7.28 -13.41
N ALA A 20 -8.66 -6.38 -12.43
CA ALA A 20 -9.70 -6.39 -11.41
C ALA A 20 -11.11 -6.24 -12.04
N ALA A 21 -11.30 -5.28 -12.94
CA ALA A 21 -12.56 -5.11 -13.67
C ALA A 21 -12.91 -6.33 -14.54
N LEU A 22 -11.92 -6.89 -15.26
CA LEU A 22 -12.08 -8.11 -16.05
C LEU A 22 -12.57 -9.29 -15.19
N LEU A 23 -11.96 -9.50 -14.02
CA LEU A 23 -12.34 -10.58 -13.10
C LEU A 23 -13.77 -10.42 -12.60
N LEU A 24 -14.18 -9.19 -12.26
CA LEU A 24 -15.54 -8.90 -11.83
C LEU A 24 -16.55 -9.18 -12.95
N LYS A 25 -16.26 -8.71 -14.18
CA LYS A 25 -17.12 -8.98 -15.35
C LYS A 25 -17.25 -10.48 -15.62
N ARG A 26 -16.14 -11.24 -15.57
CA ARG A 26 -16.12 -12.71 -15.75
C ARG A 26 -16.92 -13.46 -14.67
N ARG A 27 -17.03 -12.91 -13.47
CA ARG A 27 -17.84 -13.46 -12.38
C ARG A 27 -19.33 -13.13 -12.49
N GLY A 28 -19.74 -12.38 -13.53
CA GLY A 28 -21.15 -12.06 -13.80
C GLY A 28 -21.68 -10.85 -13.03
N TYR A 29 -20.81 -10.02 -12.45
CA TYR A 29 -21.22 -8.76 -11.85
C TYR A 29 -21.62 -7.73 -12.92
N ASN A 30 -22.57 -6.86 -12.60
CA ASN A 30 -22.78 -5.63 -13.36
C ASN A 30 -21.69 -4.63 -12.93
N VAL A 31 -20.70 -4.38 -13.79
CA VAL A 31 -19.52 -3.57 -13.43
C VAL A 31 -19.60 -2.19 -14.07
N THR A 32 -19.30 -1.16 -13.29
CA THR A 32 -19.06 0.20 -13.80
C THR A 32 -17.64 0.62 -13.45
N GLY A 33 -16.85 1.02 -14.45
CA GLY A 33 -15.51 1.56 -14.25
C GLY A 33 -15.56 3.05 -13.91
N VAL A 34 -14.78 3.49 -12.92
CA VAL A 34 -14.69 4.90 -12.56
C VAL A 34 -13.24 5.35 -12.42
N PHE A 35 -12.85 6.39 -13.14
CA PHE A 35 -11.55 7.05 -13.02
C PHE A 35 -11.63 8.29 -12.13
N MET A 36 -10.66 8.47 -11.25
CA MET A 36 -10.59 9.59 -10.30
C MET A 36 -9.49 10.58 -10.73
N LYS A 37 -9.87 11.81 -11.11
CA LYS A 37 -8.92 12.93 -11.28
C LYS A 37 -8.70 13.58 -9.91
N ASN A 38 -7.55 13.32 -9.29
CA ASN A 38 -7.24 13.82 -7.94
C ASN A 38 -6.25 14.99 -7.92
N TRP A 39 -5.65 15.32 -9.06
CA TRP A 39 -4.67 16.38 -9.19
C TRP A 39 -4.87 17.09 -10.51
N ASP A 40 -4.67 18.41 -10.52
CA ASP A 40 -4.67 19.19 -11.76
C ASP A 40 -3.24 19.53 -12.17
N SER A 41 -2.88 19.17 -13.40
CA SER A 41 -1.56 19.46 -13.97
C SER A 41 -1.46 20.86 -14.55
N LEU A 42 -2.58 21.57 -14.71
CA LEU A 42 -2.59 22.96 -15.18
C LEU A 42 -1.94 23.93 -14.17
N ASP A 43 -1.83 23.51 -12.91
CA ASP A 43 -1.23 24.30 -11.84
C ASP A 43 0.30 24.19 -11.79
N GLU A 44 0.94 23.41 -12.69
CA GLU A 44 2.36 23.08 -12.61
C GLU A 44 3.03 22.96 -14.00
N SER A 45 4.33 23.22 -14.09
CA SER A 45 5.13 23.15 -15.32
C SER A 45 5.49 21.71 -15.77
N GLY A 46 4.55 20.77 -15.68
CA GLY A 46 4.76 19.34 -15.90
C GLY A 46 3.97 18.73 -17.07
N VAL A 47 4.48 17.63 -17.64
CA VAL A 47 3.77 16.85 -18.67
C VAL A 47 2.61 16.07 -18.02
N CYS A 48 1.37 16.29 -18.49
CA CYS A 48 0.20 15.59 -17.95
C CYS A 48 0.28 14.07 -18.18
N SER A 49 0.34 13.29 -17.10
CA SER A 49 0.19 11.82 -17.11
C SER A 49 -1.27 11.39 -16.91
N THR A 50 -2.04 12.18 -16.14
CA THR A 50 -3.41 11.84 -15.72
C THR A 50 -4.38 11.68 -16.89
N GLU A 51 -4.28 12.51 -17.93
CA GLU A 51 -5.13 12.40 -19.14
C GLU A 51 -4.88 11.09 -19.87
N ARG A 52 -3.60 10.69 -20.00
CA ARG A 52 -3.23 9.41 -20.62
C ARG A 52 -3.71 8.21 -19.78
N ASP A 53 -3.61 8.31 -18.46
CA ASP A 53 -4.14 7.29 -17.56
C ASP A 53 -5.67 7.16 -17.67
N CYS A 54 -6.38 8.29 -17.81
CA CYS A 54 -7.83 8.30 -18.01
C CYS A 54 -8.22 7.66 -19.34
N GLU A 55 -7.51 8.00 -20.42
CA GLU A 55 -7.72 7.41 -21.75
C GLU A 55 -7.46 5.90 -21.75
N ASP A 56 -6.40 5.44 -21.07
CA ASP A 56 -6.14 4.00 -20.93
C ASP A 56 -7.23 3.29 -20.11
N ALA A 57 -7.71 3.92 -19.03
CA ALA A 57 -8.82 3.39 -18.25
C ALA A 57 -10.10 3.28 -19.09
N TYR A 58 -10.39 4.30 -19.91
CA TYR A 58 -11.51 4.33 -20.82
C TYR A 58 -11.43 3.22 -21.87
N ARG A 59 -10.28 3.06 -22.53
CA ARG A 59 -10.05 1.98 -23.52
C ARG A 59 -10.26 0.59 -22.93
N VAL A 60 -9.81 0.35 -21.70
CA VAL A 60 -10.05 -0.92 -21.00
C VAL A 60 -11.56 -1.14 -20.78
N CYS A 61 -12.29 -0.10 -20.37
CA CYS A 61 -13.73 -0.20 -20.17
C CYS A 61 -14.48 -0.46 -21.49
N GLN A 62 -14.02 0.12 -22.60
CA GLN A 62 -14.56 -0.17 -23.93
C GLN A 62 -14.31 -1.63 -24.34
N ILE A 63 -13.10 -2.16 -24.13
CA ILE A 63 -12.78 -3.57 -24.43
C ILE A 63 -13.66 -4.52 -23.61
N LEU A 64 -13.94 -4.18 -22.35
CA LEU A 64 -14.74 -4.98 -21.43
C LEU A 64 -16.26 -4.82 -21.61
N ASP A 65 -16.69 -3.86 -22.45
CA ASP A 65 -18.08 -3.45 -22.60
C ASP A 65 -18.73 -3.17 -21.22
N ILE A 66 -18.15 -2.20 -20.51
CA ILE A 66 -18.64 -1.71 -19.22
C ILE A 66 -18.77 -0.18 -19.23
N PRO A 67 -19.79 0.40 -18.55
CA PRO A 67 -19.91 1.85 -18.42
C PRO A 67 -18.67 2.47 -17.75
N PHE A 68 -18.28 3.66 -18.22
CA PHE A 68 -17.15 4.41 -17.70
C PHE A 68 -17.60 5.79 -17.21
N HIS A 69 -17.15 6.18 -16.01
CA HIS A 69 -17.31 7.53 -15.49
C HIS A 69 -15.98 8.12 -15.09
N GLN A 70 -15.87 9.44 -15.19
CA GLN A 70 -14.79 10.21 -14.62
C GLN A 70 -15.34 11.11 -13.52
N VAL A 71 -14.66 11.15 -12.38
CA VAL A 71 -14.99 12.04 -11.26
C VAL A 71 -13.74 12.81 -10.86
N SER A 72 -13.92 14.08 -10.48
CA SER A 72 -12.84 14.93 -9.98
C SER A 72 -12.92 15.02 -8.45
N TYR A 73 -11.80 14.73 -7.79
CA TYR A 73 -11.59 14.95 -6.36
C TYR A 73 -10.40 15.88 -6.10
N VAL A 74 -10.06 16.76 -7.06
CA VAL A 74 -8.92 17.69 -6.93
C VAL A 74 -9.02 18.54 -5.66
N LYS A 75 -10.22 19.05 -5.36
CA LYS A 75 -10.45 19.91 -4.19
C LYS A 75 -10.30 19.13 -2.88
N GLU A 76 -10.92 17.96 -2.81
CA GLU A 76 -10.88 17.05 -1.68
C GLU A 76 -9.45 16.56 -1.44
N TYR A 77 -8.73 16.21 -2.51
CA TYR A 77 -7.33 15.81 -2.43
C TYR A 77 -6.45 16.92 -1.89
N TRP A 78 -6.60 18.13 -2.42
CA TRP A 78 -5.84 19.29 -1.98
C TRP A 78 -6.06 19.55 -0.49
N HIS A 79 -7.31 19.50 -0.02
CA HIS A 79 -7.66 19.79 1.36
C HIS A 79 -7.30 18.65 2.34
N ASP A 80 -7.74 17.43 2.05
CA ASP A 80 -7.66 16.30 2.98
C ASP A 80 -6.32 15.56 2.94
N VAL A 81 -5.56 15.69 1.84
CA VAL A 81 -4.29 14.97 1.65
C VAL A 81 -3.13 15.95 1.55
N PHE A 82 -3.13 16.83 0.55
CA PHE A 82 -1.97 17.64 0.22
C PHE A 82 -1.67 18.74 1.25
N SER A 83 -2.70 19.45 1.71
CA SER A 83 -2.53 20.48 2.75
C SER A 83 -2.00 19.88 4.06
N GLN A 84 -2.42 18.66 4.40
CA GLN A 84 -1.91 17.95 5.57
C GLN A 84 -0.46 17.47 5.36
N LEU A 85 -0.13 17.03 4.15
CA LEU A 85 1.24 16.68 3.75
C LEU A 85 2.19 17.86 4.01
N LEU A 86 1.86 19.05 3.49
CA LEU A 86 2.67 20.26 3.66
C LEU A 86 2.89 20.61 5.13
N LYS A 87 1.81 20.62 5.93
CA LYS A 87 1.88 20.90 7.38
C LYS A 87 2.79 19.94 8.14
N GLU A 88 2.83 18.66 7.76
CA GLU A 88 3.68 17.69 8.43
C GLU A 88 5.15 17.85 8.01
N TYR A 89 5.42 18.22 6.75
CA TYR A 89 6.75 18.57 6.28
C TYR A 89 7.30 19.83 6.96
N GLU A 90 6.51 20.88 7.12
CA GLU A 90 6.87 22.09 7.87
C GLU A 90 7.29 21.75 9.30
N LYS A 91 6.59 20.81 9.95
CA LYS A 91 6.92 20.28 11.28
C LYS A 91 8.07 19.26 11.27
N GLY A 92 8.86 19.18 10.20
CA GLY A 92 10.02 18.30 10.09
C GLY A 92 9.71 16.81 10.00
N ARG A 93 8.45 16.41 9.82
CA ARG A 93 8.06 15.00 9.70
C ARG A 93 8.02 14.58 8.23
N THR A 94 8.06 13.27 8.00
CA THR A 94 7.92 12.69 6.65
C THR A 94 6.58 11.96 6.56
N PRO A 95 5.51 12.64 6.14
CA PRO A 95 4.19 12.02 5.98
C PRO A 95 4.13 11.02 4.81
N ASN A 96 3.14 10.14 4.83
CA ASN A 96 2.83 9.23 3.72
C ASN A 96 1.48 9.61 3.08
N PRO A 97 1.46 10.28 1.90
CA PRO A 97 0.23 10.71 1.26
C PRO A 97 -0.63 9.57 0.73
N ASP A 98 -0.06 8.41 0.42
CA ASP A 98 -0.83 7.28 -0.14
C ASP A 98 -1.77 6.67 0.90
N ILE A 99 -1.35 6.65 2.18
CA ILE A 99 -2.21 6.27 3.30
C ILE A 99 -3.40 7.24 3.41
N LEU A 100 -3.15 8.55 3.31
CA LEU A 100 -4.19 9.57 3.37
C LEU A 100 -5.11 9.53 2.15
N CYS A 101 -4.57 9.34 0.94
CA CYS A 101 -5.32 9.18 -0.30
C CYS A 101 -6.28 7.98 -0.21
N ASN A 102 -5.82 6.84 0.28
CA ASN A 102 -6.70 5.69 0.50
C ASN A 102 -7.78 6.03 1.53
N LYS A 103 -7.42 6.61 2.67
CA LYS A 103 -8.37 6.96 3.74
C LYS A 103 -9.44 7.95 3.33
N HIS A 104 -9.05 9.07 2.72
CA HIS A 104 -9.94 10.21 2.46
C HIS A 104 -10.56 10.16 1.08
N ILE A 105 -9.83 9.69 0.06
CA ILE A 105 -10.30 9.72 -1.32
C ILE A 105 -10.90 8.37 -1.68
N LYS A 106 -10.08 7.31 -1.78
CA LYS A 106 -10.54 6.02 -2.34
C LYS A 106 -11.58 5.32 -1.48
N PHE A 107 -11.42 5.32 -0.15
CA PHE A 107 -12.30 4.63 0.78
C PHE A 107 -13.22 5.56 1.58
N ASN A 108 -13.41 6.79 1.11
CA ASN A 108 -14.39 7.71 1.68
C ASN A 108 -15.12 8.47 0.57
N HIS A 109 -14.52 9.46 -0.10
CA HIS A 109 -15.22 10.20 -1.17
C HIS A 109 -15.65 9.31 -2.34
N PHE A 110 -14.76 8.46 -2.84
CA PHE A 110 -15.07 7.51 -3.91
C PHE A 110 -16.06 6.42 -3.46
N HIS A 111 -15.88 5.90 -2.25
CA HIS A 111 -16.82 4.93 -1.66
C HIS A 111 -18.24 5.51 -1.59
N LYS A 112 -18.40 6.72 -1.07
CA LYS A 112 -19.69 7.42 -1.00
C LYS A 112 -20.29 7.68 -2.39
N TYR A 113 -19.48 8.10 -3.35
CA TYR A 113 -19.92 8.30 -4.72
C TYR A 113 -20.42 7.00 -5.35
N ALA A 114 -19.67 5.91 -5.20
CA ALA A 114 -20.07 4.59 -5.69
C ALA A 114 -21.41 4.14 -5.08
N MET A 115 -21.57 4.25 -3.76
CA MET A 115 -22.75 3.73 -3.06
C MET A 115 -23.98 4.64 -3.25
N HIS A 116 -23.82 5.95 -3.09
CA HIS A 116 -24.95 6.88 -3.02
C HIS A 116 -25.28 7.57 -4.34
N THR A 117 -24.30 7.79 -5.22
CA THR A 117 -24.52 8.46 -6.51
C THR A 117 -24.74 7.46 -7.63
N LEU A 118 -23.93 6.40 -7.70
CA LEU A 118 -24.07 5.35 -8.71
C LEU A 118 -24.99 4.20 -8.29
N GLY A 119 -25.44 4.17 -7.03
CA GLY A 119 -26.34 3.14 -6.52
C GLY A 119 -25.72 1.75 -6.45
N ALA A 120 -24.39 1.64 -6.41
CA ALA A 120 -23.70 0.36 -6.36
C ALA A 120 -23.86 -0.30 -5.00
N GLN A 121 -23.84 -1.63 -4.99
CA GLN A 121 -23.93 -2.42 -3.76
C GLN A 121 -22.55 -2.70 -3.16
N ALA A 122 -21.51 -2.64 -3.98
CA ALA A 122 -20.11 -2.74 -3.57
C ALA A 122 -19.21 -1.89 -4.47
N MET A 123 -18.04 -1.53 -3.97
CA MET A 123 -16.94 -1.00 -4.77
C MET A 123 -15.83 -2.05 -4.90
N ALA A 124 -14.95 -1.87 -5.87
CA ALA A 124 -13.77 -2.71 -6.04
C ALA A 124 -12.54 -1.88 -6.38
N THR A 125 -11.37 -2.39 -6.01
CA THR A 125 -10.10 -1.74 -6.34
C THR A 125 -9.06 -2.78 -6.77
N GLY A 126 -8.09 -2.35 -7.58
CA GLY A 126 -6.94 -3.18 -7.96
C GLY A 126 -5.88 -3.36 -6.87
N HIS A 127 -6.23 -3.20 -5.59
CA HIS A 127 -5.24 -3.37 -4.51
C HIS A 127 -4.93 -4.85 -4.25
N TYR A 128 -3.66 -5.15 -4.00
CA TYR A 128 -3.18 -6.44 -3.52
C TYR A 128 -3.40 -6.55 -2.01
N ALA A 129 -4.65 -6.78 -1.63
CA ALA A 129 -5.09 -7.02 -0.27
C ALA A 129 -6.26 -8.00 -0.29
N ARG A 130 -6.66 -8.49 0.88
CA ARG A 130 -7.77 -9.42 1.03
C ARG A 130 -8.70 -8.99 2.15
N SER A 131 -10.00 -9.19 1.97
CA SER A 131 -10.98 -9.10 3.05
C SER A 131 -11.12 -10.45 3.74
N SER A 132 -11.45 -10.49 5.02
CA SER A 132 -11.79 -11.76 5.69
C SER A 132 -13.12 -12.35 5.24
N GLN A 133 -13.89 -11.58 4.46
CA GLN A 133 -15.16 -12.00 3.90
C GLN A 133 -14.99 -12.54 2.50
N GLU A 134 -15.84 -13.48 2.16
CA GLU A 134 -16.01 -13.92 0.77
C GLU A 134 -16.72 -12.83 -0.04
N ASP A 135 -16.50 -12.83 -1.35
CA ASP A 135 -17.05 -11.79 -2.24
C ASP A 135 -18.58 -11.69 -2.15
N GLU A 136 -19.26 -12.83 -1.98
CA GLU A 136 -20.72 -12.89 -1.88
C GLU A 136 -21.26 -12.30 -0.55
N GLU A 137 -20.48 -12.38 0.53
CA GLU A 137 -20.86 -11.88 1.85
C GLU A 137 -20.91 -10.35 1.89
N VAL A 138 -20.16 -9.67 1.01
CA VAL A 138 -20.16 -8.21 0.87
C VAL A 138 -21.58 -7.68 0.63
N PHE A 139 -22.40 -8.43 -0.11
CA PHE A 139 -23.76 -8.04 -0.48
C PHE A 139 -24.82 -8.44 0.54
N GLN A 140 -24.47 -9.26 1.52
CA GLN A 140 -25.37 -9.72 2.59
C GLN A 140 -25.34 -8.77 3.79
N GLN A 141 -24.40 -7.83 3.84
CA GLN A 141 -24.32 -6.86 4.91
C GLN A 141 -25.42 -5.80 4.75
N ALA A 142 -26.46 -5.92 5.57
CA ALA A 142 -27.43 -4.85 5.72
C ALA A 142 -26.70 -3.57 6.20
N HIS A 143 -26.79 -2.49 5.44
CA HIS A 143 -26.30 -1.18 5.87
C HIS A 143 -27.22 -0.67 6.99
N ALA A 144 -26.93 -1.04 8.24
CA ALA A 144 -27.53 -0.41 9.39
C ALA A 144 -26.86 0.96 9.59
N SER A 145 -27.61 2.04 9.38
CA SER A 145 -27.18 3.37 9.79
C SER A 145 -26.79 3.30 11.28
N PRO A 146 -25.65 3.90 11.70
CA PRO A 146 -25.32 3.98 13.11
C PRO A 146 -26.52 4.55 13.87
N PRO A 147 -26.99 3.93 14.96
CA PRO A 147 -28.10 4.47 15.71
C PRO A 147 -27.76 5.89 16.15
N ALA A 148 -28.70 6.84 15.95
CA ALA A 148 -28.52 8.26 16.26
C ALA A 148 -28.47 8.56 17.78
N THR A 149 -28.38 7.53 18.62
CA THR A 149 -28.34 7.64 20.07
C THR A 149 -26.93 7.97 20.55
N LEU A 150 -26.83 8.88 21.54
CA LEU A 150 -25.57 9.21 22.23
C LEU A 150 -24.92 8.00 22.92
N PHE A 151 -25.68 6.92 23.12
CA PHE A 151 -25.22 5.63 23.60
C PHE A 151 -25.07 4.71 22.40
N ARG A 152 -23.83 4.48 21.96
CA ARG A 152 -23.47 3.39 21.06
C ARG A 152 -23.79 2.11 21.81
N ASP A 153 -24.80 1.36 21.36
CA ASP A 153 -25.14 0.11 22.01
C ASP A 153 -23.92 -0.82 21.90
N ARG A 154 -23.29 -1.10 23.04
CA ARG A 154 -22.02 -1.85 23.10
C ARG A 154 -22.18 -3.29 22.59
N PHE A 155 -23.43 -3.71 22.40
CA PHE A 155 -23.87 -5.04 21.98
C PHE A 155 -24.30 -5.15 20.52
N GLU A 156 -24.23 -4.08 19.70
CA GLU A 156 -24.34 -4.25 18.24
C GLU A 156 -23.16 -5.11 17.77
N ILE A 157 -23.40 -6.42 17.60
CA ILE A 157 -22.47 -7.34 16.94
C ILE A 157 -22.44 -6.94 15.47
N ARG A 158 -21.66 -5.91 15.15
CA ARG A 158 -21.32 -5.65 13.76
C ARG A 158 -20.29 -6.71 13.39
N ASN A 159 -20.63 -7.70 12.58
CA ASN A 159 -19.67 -8.69 12.06
C ASN A 159 -18.46 -7.95 11.48
N THR A 160 -17.34 -7.97 12.21
CA THR A 160 -16.19 -7.13 11.89
C THR A 160 -15.41 -7.79 10.76
N VAL A 161 -15.15 -7.01 9.72
CA VAL A 161 -14.32 -7.42 8.60
C VAL A 161 -12.87 -7.15 8.94
N LYS A 162 -11.99 -8.07 8.57
CA LYS A 162 -10.55 -7.93 8.78
C LYS A 162 -9.88 -7.69 7.45
N LEU A 163 -9.03 -6.66 7.40
CA LEU A 163 -8.08 -6.49 6.32
C LEU A 163 -6.95 -7.51 6.48
N CYS A 164 -6.73 -8.30 5.44
CA CYS A 164 -5.77 -9.38 5.38
C CYS A 164 -4.77 -9.13 4.25
N LYS A 165 -3.57 -9.69 4.39
CA LYS A 165 -2.55 -9.62 3.33
C LYS A 165 -3.02 -10.30 2.05
N GLY A 166 -2.60 -9.76 0.92
CA GLY A 166 -2.74 -10.42 -0.38
C GLY A 166 -1.88 -11.70 -0.46
N ALA A 167 -2.19 -12.56 -1.44
CA ALA A 167 -1.39 -13.76 -1.71
C ALA A 167 0.03 -13.40 -2.17
N ASP A 168 0.18 -12.32 -2.94
CA ASP A 168 1.47 -11.75 -3.30
C ASP A 168 2.04 -10.93 -2.14
N LEU A 169 2.94 -11.51 -1.35
CA LEU A 169 3.53 -10.85 -0.19
C LEU A 169 4.48 -9.69 -0.57
N VAL A 170 5.04 -9.71 -1.78
CA VAL A 170 5.92 -8.66 -2.29
C VAL A 170 5.10 -7.44 -2.69
N LYS A 171 3.93 -7.67 -3.28
CA LYS A 171 3.01 -6.61 -3.71
C LYS A 171 1.94 -6.27 -2.68
N ASP A 172 1.94 -6.90 -1.52
CA ASP A 172 0.98 -6.66 -0.45
C ASP A 172 0.85 -5.16 -0.11
N GLN A 173 -0.38 -4.66 -0.26
CA GLN A 173 -0.71 -3.24 -0.10
C GLN A 173 -1.45 -2.93 1.20
N THR A 174 -1.57 -3.89 2.13
CA THR A 174 -2.24 -3.66 3.43
C THR A 174 -1.63 -2.52 4.24
N PHE A 175 -0.33 -2.25 4.07
CA PHE A 175 0.35 -1.10 4.67
C PHE A 175 -0.31 0.24 4.29
N PHE A 176 -0.67 0.41 3.01
CA PHE A 176 -1.29 1.65 2.52
C PHE A 176 -2.79 1.72 2.80
N LEU A 177 -3.44 0.57 3.00
CA LEU A 177 -4.86 0.45 3.34
C LEU A 177 -5.11 0.51 4.85
N SER A 178 -4.09 0.82 5.61
CA SER A 178 -4.09 0.57 7.04
C SER A 178 -4.95 1.54 7.86
N GLN A 179 -5.38 2.64 7.24
CA GLN A 179 -6.38 3.57 7.77
C GLN A 179 -7.76 3.45 7.10
N ILE A 180 -8.07 2.34 6.42
CA ILE A 180 -9.40 2.10 5.85
C ILE A 180 -10.46 2.05 6.97
N SER A 181 -11.63 2.67 6.72
CA SER A 181 -12.77 2.59 7.64
C SER A 181 -13.43 1.21 7.58
N GLN A 182 -14.07 0.80 8.67
CA GLN A 182 -14.77 -0.48 8.68
C GLN A 182 -15.94 -0.50 7.68
N ASP A 183 -16.65 0.61 7.57
CA ASP A 183 -17.82 0.72 6.69
C ASP A 183 -17.42 0.62 5.22
N ALA A 184 -16.32 1.25 4.80
CA ALA A 184 -15.81 1.12 3.44
C ALA A 184 -15.23 -0.28 3.17
N LEU A 185 -14.50 -0.87 4.12
CA LEU A 185 -13.94 -2.21 3.97
C LEU A 185 -15.03 -3.27 3.76
N ARG A 186 -16.16 -3.15 4.45
CA ARG A 186 -17.31 -4.04 4.33
C ARG A 186 -17.94 -4.08 2.95
N GLN A 187 -17.86 -2.96 2.23
CA GLN A 187 -18.46 -2.78 0.91
C GLN A 187 -17.39 -2.78 -0.19
N THR A 188 -16.19 -3.29 0.09
CA THR A 188 -15.08 -3.33 -0.86
C THR A 188 -14.72 -4.77 -1.24
N LEU A 189 -14.62 -5.01 -2.54
CA LEU A 189 -14.01 -6.20 -3.13
C LEU A 189 -12.54 -5.94 -3.50
N PHE A 190 -11.69 -6.96 -3.30
CA PHE A 190 -10.30 -6.97 -3.75
C PHE A 190 -10.08 -8.13 -4.73
N PRO A 191 -10.41 -7.97 -6.03
CA PRO A 191 -10.39 -9.08 -6.98
C PRO A 191 -9.02 -9.74 -7.17
N LEU A 192 -7.94 -9.01 -6.88
CA LEU A 192 -6.56 -9.48 -7.02
C LEU A 192 -6.04 -10.20 -5.76
N ALA A 193 -6.85 -10.35 -4.72
CA ALA A 193 -6.44 -10.88 -3.41
C ALA A 193 -5.66 -12.21 -3.48
N GLY A 194 -6.02 -13.08 -4.41
CA GLY A 194 -5.44 -14.42 -4.58
C GLY A 194 -4.37 -14.54 -5.67
N LEU A 195 -3.98 -13.44 -6.33
CA LEU A 195 -3.16 -13.47 -7.53
C LEU A 195 -1.78 -12.85 -7.31
N THR A 196 -0.77 -13.39 -7.99
CA THR A 196 0.55 -12.76 -8.10
C THR A 196 0.56 -11.72 -9.22
N LYS A 197 1.46 -10.74 -9.13
CA LYS A 197 1.61 -9.72 -10.18
C LYS A 197 1.91 -10.29 -11.55
N GLU A 198 2.71 -11.34 -11.61
CA GLU A 198 3.05 -12.03 -12.87
C GLU A 198 1.80 -12.63 -13.51
N PHE A 199 0.96 -13.29 -12.71
CA PHE A 199 -0.29 -13.86 -13.20
C PHE A 199 -1.26 -12.78 -13.66
N VAL A 200 -1.34 -11.65 -12.94
CA VAL A 200 -2.13 -10.48 -13.35
C VAL A 200 -1.66 -9.94 -14.71
N LYS A 201 -0.35 -9.81 -14.94
CA LYS A 201 0.19 -9.41 -16.25
C LYS A 201 -0.15 -10.40 -17.36
N LYS A 202 -0.11 -11.71 -17.07
CA LYS A 202 -0.51 -12.75 -18.03
C LYS A 202 -1.99 -12.62 -18.41
N MET A 203 -2.88 -12.46 -17.42
CA MET A 203 -4.31 -12.26 -17.67
C MET A 203 -4.58 -11.00 -18.51
N ALA A 204 -3.87 -9.92 -18.23
CA ALA A 204 -3.97 -8.69 -19.02
C ALA A 204 -3.54 -8.91 -20.47
N ALA A 205 -2.48 -9.70 -20.72
CA ALA A 205 -2.02 -10.01 -22.08
C ALA A 205 -3.05 -10.83 -22.84
N GLU A 206 -3.63 -11.85 -22.19
CA GLU A 206 -4.69 -12.69 -22.77
C GLU A 206 -5.97 -11.92 -23.06
N ALA A 207 -6.27 -10.88 -22.28
CA ALA A 207 -7.44 -10.02 -22.46
C ALA A 207 -7.20 -8.87 -23.47
N GLY A 208 -6.04 -8.79 -24.11
CA GLY A 208 -5.73 -7.75 -25.10
C GLY A 208 -5.37 -6.38 -24.49
N PHE A 209 -5.06 -6.30 -23.19
CA PHE A 209 -4.68 -5.07 -22.48
C PHE A 209 -3.21 -4.68 -22.72
N HIS A 210 -2.72 -4.79 -23.96
CA HIS A 210 -1.32 -4.57 -24.31
C HIS A 210 -0.84 -3.13 -24.06
N HIS A 211 -1.74 -2.15 -24.15
CA HIS A 211 -1.42 -0.74 -23.94
C HIS A 211 -1.05 -0.45 -22.47
N VAL A 212 -1.79 -0.99 -21.49
CA VAL A 212 -1.44 -0.86 -20.06
C VAL A 212 -0.29 -1.76 -19.61
N LEU A 213 -0.01 -2.86 -20.33
CA LEU A 213 1.11 -3.75 -20.01
C LEU A 213 2.48 -3.12 -20.25
N LYS A 214 2.58 -2.23 -21.23
CA LYS A 214 3.83 -1.51 -21.56
C LYS A 214 4.14 -0.40 -20.56
N LYS A 215 3.18 -0.02 -19.71
CA LYS A 215 3.36 1.06 -18.76
C LYS A 215 4.25 0.58 -17.61
N LYS A 216 5.18 1.45 -17.23
CA LYS A 216 5.90 1.30 -15.98
C LYS A 216 4.90 1.41 -14.84
N GLU A 217 5.15 0.67 -13.77
CA GLU A 217 4.34 0.80 -12.56
C GLU A 217 4.58 2.19 -11.97
N SER A 218 3.50 2.85 -11.55
CA SER A 218 3.58 4.14 -10.89
C SER A 218 4.24 3.95 -9.53
N MET A 219 5.54 4.30 -9.46
CA MET A 219 6.32 4.30 -8.23
C MET A 219 6.45 5.75 -7.76
N GLY A 220 6.26 5.99 -6.46
CA GLY A 220 6.26 7.32 -5.87
C GLY A 220 4.84 7.83 -5.56
N ILE A 221 4.76 9.06 -5.06
CA ILE A 221 3.49 9.69 -4.69
C ILE A 221 2.64 9.87 -5.95
N CYS A 222 1.40 9.35 -5.92
CA CYS A 222 0.54 9.13 -7.09
C CYS A 222 0.44 10.29 -8.11
N PHE A 223 0.61 11.55 -7.69
CA PHE A 223 0.45 12.74 -8.52
C PHE A 223 1.77 13.51 -8.79
N ILE A 224 2.83 13.23 -8.04
CA ILE A 224 4.15 13.81 -8.30
C ILE A 224 4.74 13.18 -9.56
N GLY A 225 4.45 11.89 -9.80
CA GLY A 225 4.98 11.15 -10.95
C GLY A 225 6.50 10.98 -10.86
N GLU A 226 7.20 11.08 -12.00
CA GLU A 226 8.66 10.91 -12.08
C GLU A 226 9.46 12.17 -11.71
N ARG A 227 8.82 13.20 -11.10
CA ARG A 227 9.47 14.47 -10.74
C ARG A 227 10.42 14.34 -9.56
N ASN A 228 11.40 15.24 -9.50
CA ASN A 228 12.27 15.38 -8.34
C ASN A 228 11.48 15.98 -7.16
N PHE A 229 11.36 15.20 -6.07
CA PHE A 229 10.61 15.60 -4.88
C PHE A 229 11.08 16.91 -4.24
N GLU A 230 12.40 17.16 -4.22
CA GLU A 230 12.96 18.39 -3.64
C GLU A 230 12.48 19.62 -4.41
N ASN A 231 12.50 19.57 -5.74
CA ASN A 231 12.02 20.68 -6.55
C ASN A 231 10.51 20.89 -6.36
N PHE A 232 9.75 19.79 -6.38
CA PHE A 232 8.30 19.82 -6.19
C PHE A 232 7.90 20.46 -4.85
N ILE A 233 8.51 20.05 -3.73
CA ILE A 233 8.09 20.58 -2.42
C ILE A 233 8.46 22.06 -2.24
N LEU A 234 9.52 22.53 -2.91
CA LEU A 234 9.95 23.93 -2.89
C LEU A 234 9.05 24.86 -3.72
N GLU A 235 8.15 24.32 -4.56
CA GLU A 235 7.09 25.11 -5.21
C GLU A 235 6.00 25.54 -4.21
N TYR A 236 5.88 24.85 -3.08
CA TYR A 236 4.83 25.05 -2.07
C TYR A 236 5.33 25.53 -0.71
N LEU A 237 6.56 25.17 -0.34
CA LEU A 237 7.18 25.58 0.92
C LEU A 237 8.35 26.52 0.65
N GLU A 238 8.39 27.65 1.36
CA GLU A 238 9.48 28.60 1.25
C GLU A 238 10.82 27.94 1.64
N PRO A 239 11.87 28.06 0.81
CA PRO A 239 13.20 27.55 1.16
C PRO A 239 13.69 28.14 2.48
N ASN A 240 14.03 27.28 3.44
CA ASN A 240 14.59 27.68 4.73
C ASN A 240 15.96 27.00 4.92
N PRO A 241 17.04 27.59 4.39
CA PRO A 241 18.34 26.96 4.42
C PRO A 241 18.90 26.88 5.84
N GLY A 242 19.53 25.75 6.16
CA GLY A 242 20.11 25.47 7.47
C GLY A 242 21.39 24.64 7.36
N ASN A 243 22.00 24.31 8.49
CA ASN A 243 23.28 23.59 8.52
C ASN A 243 23.09 22.10 8.71
N PHE A 244 23.97 21.31 8.10
CA PHE A 244 24.23 19.95 8.54
C PHE A 244 25.21 19.99 9.71
N VAL A 245 24.77 19.52 10.88
CA VAL A 245 25.58 19.51 12.11
C VAL A 245 25.88 18.07 12.51
N SER A 246 27.15 17.76 12.72
CA SER A 246 27.55 16.42 13.17
C SER A 246 27.12 16.18 14.61
N ILE A 247 26.46 15.04 14.86
CA ILE A 247 26.01 14.65 16.20
C ILE A 247 27.18 14.21 17.11
N GLU A 248 28.34 13.89 16.53
CA GLU A 248 29.50 13.39 17.29
C GLU A 248 30.29 14.53 17.95
N ASP A 249 30.47 15.65 17.24
CA ASP A 249 31.38 16.73 17.61
C ASP A 249 30.74 18.13 17.51
N GLY A 250 29.49 18.24 17.07
CA GLY A 250 28.79 19.51 16.86
C GLY A 250 29.33 20.33 15.69
N THR A 251 30.21 19.78 14.85
CA THR A 251 30.80 20.53 13.75
C THR A 251 29.83 20.68 12.57
N VAL A 252 29.83 21.87 11.96
CA VAL A 252 29.08 22.12 10.73
C VAL A 252 29.78 21.41 9.56
N LYS A 253 29.07 20.48 8.92
CA LYS A 253 29.59 19.68 7.79
C LYS A 253 29.17 20.23 6.43
N GLY A 254 28.13 21.07 6.37
CA GLY A 254 27.62 21.67 5.13
C GLY A 254 26.28 22.36 5.34
N THR A 255 25.56 22.65 4.26
CA THR A 255 24.24 23.31 4.30
C THR A 255 23.19 22.54 3.48
N HIS A 256 21.91 22.79 3.77
CA HIS A 256 20.77 22.26 3.01
C HIS A 256 19.77 23.38 2.67
N LYS A 257 18.82 23.07 1.78
CA LYS A 257 17.77 24.03 1.36
C LYS A 257 16.55 24.07 2.28
N GLY A 258 16.41 23.11 3.18
CA GLY A 258 15.32 23.02 4.15
C GLY A 258 15.24 21.65 4.79
N TRP A 259 14.87 21.57 6.07
CA TRP A 259 14.72 20.29 6.77
C TRP A 259 13.59 19.42 6.18
N PHE A 260 12.61 20.06 5.54
CA PHE A 260 11.46 19.41 4.92
C PHE A 260 11.81 18.63 3.65
N THR A 261 12.97 18.88 3.03
CA THR A 261 13.45 18.11 1.87
C THR A 261 14.19 16.82 2.27
N LEU A 262 14.36 16.61 3.57
CA LEU A 262 15.17 15.54 4.15
C LEU A 262 14.32 14.61 5.00
N THR A 263 14.67 13.33 5.03
CA THR A 263 14.02 12.30 5.86
C THR A 263 15.04 11.64 6.78
N LEU A 264 14.64 11.23 7.97
CA LEU A 264 15.53 10.51 8.89
C LEU A 264 16.05 9.23 8.24
N GLY A 265 17.33 8.93 8.41
CA GLY A 265 18.03 7.83 7.75
C GLY A 265 18.38 8.08 6.28
N GLN A 266 17.98 9.21 5.69
CA GLN A 266 18.39 9.58 4.34
C GLN A 266 19.87 9.96 4.33
N ARG A 267 20.59 9.53 3.30
CA ARG A 267 21.96 9.99 3.05
C ARG A 267 21.97 11.50 2.79
N ALA A 268 22.65 12.24 3.65
CA ALA A 268 22.95 13.66 3.45
C ALA A 268 24.04 13.78 2.38
N ARG A 269 23.76 14.50 1.28
CA ARG A 269 24.69 14.67 0.16
C ARG A 269 25.70 15.77 0.45
N ILE A 270 26.58 15.52 1.42
CA ILE A 270 27.62 16.45 1.86
C ILE A 270 28.90 16.20 1.04
N GLY A 271 29.38 17.22 0.32
CA GLY A 271 30.59 17.13 -0.48
C GLY A 271 31.86 17.04 0.36
N GLY A 272 32.91 16.42 -0.19
CA GLY A 272 34.25 16.41 0.42
C GLY A 272 34.42 15.51 1.65
N GLN A 273 33.43 14.68 1.99
CA GLN A 273 33.49 13.77 3.12
C GLN A 273 34.03 12.39 2.71
N LYS A 274 34.88 11.80 3.56
CA LYS A 274 35.42 10.45 3.38
C LYS A 274 34.32 9.39 3.48
N ASP A 275 33.46 9.52 4.48
CA ASP A 275 32.35 8.62 4.75
C ASP A 275 31.01 9.21 4.31
N ALA A 276 30.03 8.35 4.03
CA ALA A 276 28.67 8.80 3.80
C ALA A 276 28.01 9.23 5.13
N TRP A 277 27.34 10.37 5.12
CA TRP A 277 26.62 10.92 6.26
C TRP A 277 25.12 10.73 6.10
N PHE A 278 24.42 10.52 7.22
CA PHE A 278 22.99 10.22 7.26
C PHE A 278 22.27 11.14 8.23
N VAL A 279 21.06 11.56 7.88
CA VAL A 279 20.20 12.42 8.71
C VAL A 279 19.71 11.63 9.93
N VAL A 280 19.96 12.16 11.12
CA VAL A 280 19.63 11.50 12.40
C VAL A 280 18.47 12.21 13.10
N ASP A 281 18.49 13.54 13.09
CA ASP A 281 17.47 14.35 13.74
C ASP A 281 17.35 15.71 13.04
N LYS A 282 16.28 16.44 13.33
CA LYS A 282 16.02 17.76 12.75
C LYS A 282 15.55 18.71 13.85
N ASP A 283 16.23 19.83 13.99
CA ASP A 283 15.79 20.90 14.86
C ASP A 283 15.10 21.99 14.02
N ILE A 284 13.78 22.06 14.19
CA ILE A 284 12.92 22.99 13.43
C ILE A 284 13.08 24.42 13.97
N VAL A 285 13.52 24.59 15.21
CA VAL A 285 13.67 25.92 15.83
C VAL A 285 14.92 26.62 15.31
N THR A 286 16.05 25.90 15.27
CA THR A 286 17.31 26.42 14.75
C THR A 286 17.41 26.30 13.23
N GLY A 287 16.68 25.35 12.63
CA GLY A 287 16.79 24.98 11.22
C GLY A 287 17.93 24.01 10.94
N ASP A 288 18.67 23.55 11.95
CA ASP A 288 19.78 22.63 11.80
C ASP A 288 19.31 21.18 11.63
N VAL A 289 20.02 20.43 10.80
CA VAL A 289 19.82 19.01 10.58
C VAL A 289 21.02 18.23 11.11
N PHE A 290 20.77 17.38 12.10
CA PHE A 290 21.82 16.55 12.71
C PHE A 290 22.13 15.36 11.83
N VAL A 291 23.42 15.10 11.62
CA VAL A 291 23.93 14.02 10.78
C VAL A 291 24.96 13.17 11.51
N ALA A 292 25.06 11.90 11.13
CA ALA A 292 26.07 10.97 11.62
C ALA A 292 26.76 10.20 10.48
N PRO A 293 28.02 9.76 10.67
CA PRO A 293 28.73 8.98 9.66
C PRO A 293 28.26 7.53 9.66
N THR A 294 28.25 6.90 8.49
CA THR A 294 27.91 5.48 8.28
C THR A 294 26.45 5.10 8.58
N THR A 295 26.00 3.96 8.08
CA THR A 295 24.63 3.44 8.29
C THR A 295 24.42 2.80 9.65
N ASN A 296 25.50 2.49 10.37
CA ASN A 296 25.46 1.72 11.62
C ASN A 296 25.59 2.60 12.87
N HIS A 297 25.54 3.91 12.70
CA HIS A 297 25.69 4.84 13.81
C HIS A 297 24.54 4.68 14.83
N PRO A 298 24.82 4.53 16.15
CA PRO A 298 23.81 4.26 17.17
C PRO A 298 22.65 5.25 17.18
N ALA A 299 22.89 6.53 16.84
CA ALA A 299 21.86 7.55 16.83
C ALA A 299 20.77 7.35 15.75
N LEU A 300 21.01 6.52 14.73
CA LEU A 300 20.02 6.14 13.73
C LEU A 300 19.00 5.12 14.26
N PHE A 301 19.28 4.49 15.40
CA PHE A 301 18.46 3.42 15.96
C PHE A 301 17.67 3.93 17.17
N ARG A 302 16.40 3.51 17.23
CA ARG A 302 15.50 3.74 18.36
C ARG A 302 14.85 2.43 18.75
N ASP A 303 14.64 2.22 20.04
CA ASP A 303 13.95 1.06 20.62
C ASP A 303 12.46 1.34 20.90
N THR A 304 12.08 2.61 20.86
CA THR A 304 10.75 3.08 21.20
C THR A 304 10.26 4.13 20.22
N ALA A 305 8.96 4.11 19.93
CA ALA A 305 8.28 5.13 19.12
C ALA A 305 7.00 5.55 19.83
N ARG A 306 6.64 6.84 19.73
CA ARG A 306 5.38 7.35 20.24
C ARG A 306 4.47 7.69 19.06
N THR A 307 3.19 7.37 19.18
CA THR A 307 2.22 7.68 18.13
C THR A 307 1.05 8.43 18.70
N GLU A 308 0.32 9.09 17.81
CA GLU A 308 -1.05 9.52 18.11
C GLU A 308 -1.95 8.30 18.35
N ARG A 309 -3.27 8.54 18.42
CA ARG A 309 -4.26 7.48 18.56
C ARG A 309 -4.14 6.50 17.39
N PHE A 310 -4.05 5.21 17.70
CA PHE A 310 -4.12 4.17 16.67
C PHE A 310 -5.48 4.18 15.98
N HIS A 311 -5.44 4.02 14.66
CA HIS A 311 -6.62 3.68 13.89
C HIS A 311 -6.78 2.16 13.92
N TRP A 312 -7.87 1.68 14.53
CA TRP A 312 -8.24 0.27 14.49
C TRP A 312 -9.29 0.06 13.41
N ILE A 313 -9.00 -0.80 12.43
CA ILE A 313 -9.96 -1.12 11.36
C ILE A 313 -11.26 -1.70 11.94
N ALA A 314 -11.17 -2.44 13.05
CA ALA A 314 -12.35 -2.95 13.77
C ALA A 314 -13.16 -1.85 14.49
N GLY A 315 -12.70 -0.60 14.50
CA GLY A 315 -13.28 0.55 15.19
C GLY A 315 -12.77 0.72 16.62
N ASP A 316 -12.58 -0.39 17.33
CA ASP A 316 -12.20 -0.40 18.75
C ASP A 316 -10.86 -1.13 18.95
N PRO A 317 -10.07 -0.75 19.99
CA PRO A 317 -8.82 -1.43 20.30
C PRO A 317 -9.06 -2.90 20.66
N PRO A 318 -8.05 -3.78 20.46
CA PRO A 318 -8.17 -5.18 20.81
C PRO A 318 -8.44 -5.37 22.30
N ALA A 319 -9.30 -6.34 22.64
CA ALA A 319 -9.71 -6.59 24.03
C ALA A 319 -8.52 -6.89 24.96
N GLU A 320 -7.47 -7.53 24.42
CA GLU A 320 -6.21 -7.73 25.14
C GLU A 320 -5.59 -6.40 25.56
N LEU A 321 -5.29 -5.51 24.60
CA LEU A 321 -4.74 -4.19 24.87
C LEU A 321 -5.56 -3.38 25.88
N VAL A 322 -6.89 -3.47 25.82
CA VAL A 322 -7.78 -2.78 26.79
C VAL A 322 -7.62 -3.37 28.20
N ARG A 323 -7.60 -4.70 28.31
CA ARG A 323 -7.59 -5.42 29.60
C ARG A 323 -6.23 -5.38 30.28
N THR A 324 -5.16 -5.57 29.53
CA THR A 324 -3.79 -5.71 30.07
C THR A 324 -2.96 -4.44 29.91
N GLN A 325 -3.46 -3.41 29.21
CA GLN A 325 -2.71 -2.20 28.83
C GLN A 325 -1.44 -2.50 28.01
N MET A 326 -1.29 -3.74 27.52
CA MET A 326 -0.15 -4.19 26.75
C MET A 326 -0.58 -5.29 25.77
N MET A 327 -0.05 -5.28 24.56
CA MET A 327 -0.30 -6.35 23.59
C MET A 327 0.94 -6.59 22.73
N GLU A 328 1.30 -7.86 22.54
CA GLU A 328 2.33 -8.26 21.57
C GLU A 328 1.77 -8.27 20.15
N CYS A 329 2.53 -7.73 19.22
CA CYS A 329 2.12 -7.70 17.82
C CYS A 329 3.31 -7.60 16.87
N GLN A 330 3.00 -7.60 15.58
CA GLN A 330 3.97 -7.34 14.52
C GLN A 330 3.77 -5.94 13.96
N PHE A 331 4.88 -5.28 13.65
CA PHE A 331 4.94 -3.91 13.20
C PHE A 331 5.81 -3.75 11.95
N ARG A 332 5.38 -2.86 11.06
CA ARG A 332 6.14 -2.43 9.88
C ARG A 332 6.25 -0.91 9.92
N PHE A 333 7.48 -0.42 10.01
CA PHE A 333 7.77 1.02 10.06
C PHE A 333 7.63 1.67 8.68
N ILE A 334 8.30 1.11 7.67
CA ILE A 334 8.27 1.61 6.28
C ILE A 334 7.80 0.49 5.35
N HIS A 335 7.13 0.85 4.25
CA HIS A 335 6.77 -0.10 3.20
C HIS A 335 8.00 -0.90 2.74
N GLN A 336 7.82 -2.19 2.44
CA GLN A 336 8.88 -3.17 2.13
C GLN A 336 9.80 -3.60 3.28
N MET A 337 9.79 -2.94 4.44
CA MET A 337 10.50 -3.48 5.61
C MET A 337 9.86 -4.80 6.07
N PRO A 338 10.66 -5.75 6.59
CA PRO A 338 10.13 -6.93 7.24
C PRO A 338 9.27 -6.52 8.45
N LEU A 339 8.35 -7.40 8.83
CA LEU A 339 7.62 -7.22 10.08
C LEU A 339 8.57 -7.50 11.25
N GLY A 340 8.68 -6.55 12.17
CA GLY A 340 9.37 -6.72 13.45
C GLY A 340 8.36 -7.02 14.55
N GLU A 341 8.81 -7.73 15.58
CA GLU A 341 8.02 -7.95 16.80
C GLU A 341 8.04 -6.70 17.68
N CYS A 342 6.91 -6.34 18.27
CA CYS A 342 6.83 -5.22 19.20
C CYS A 342 5.70 -5.37 20.21
N SER A 343 5.92 -4.77 21.38
CA SER A 343 4.91 -4.58 22.40
C SER A 343 4.26 -3.21 22.23
N LEU A 344 2.94 -3.21 22.13
CA LEU A 344 2.09 -2.02 22.20
C LEU A 344 1.69 -1.76 23.64
N PHE A 345 1.81 -0.51 24.11
CA PHE A 345 1.33 -0.09 25.42
C PHE A 345 0.17 0.90 25.28
N GLY A 346 -0.93 0.62 25.97
CA GLY A 346 -2.05 1.54 26.12
C GLY A 346 -1.68 2.65 27.10
N ALA A 347 -2.03 3.89 26.79
CA ALA A 347 -1.84 5.00 27.72
C ALA A 347 -2.77 4.84 28.94
N ALA A 348 -2.20 4.66 30.13
CA ALA A 348 -2.93 4.84 31.37
C ALA A 348 -3.24 6.35 31.56
N GLU A 349 -4.50 6.71 31.77
CA GLU A 349 -4.85 8.09 32.14
C GLU A 349 -4.26 8.45 33.50
N ALA A 350 -3.65 9.64 33.57
CA ALA A 350 -3.58 10.39 34.80
C ALA A 350 -5.01 10.74 35.25
N THR A 351 -5.27 10.50 36.52
CA THR A 351 -6.57 10.44 37.18
C THR A 351 -7.36 11.76 37.09
N ALA A 352 -8.66 11.64 36.75
CA ALA A 352 -9.78 12.52 37.11
C ALA A 352 -9.78 14.01 36.69
N LYS A 353 -10.50 14.33 35.61
CA LYS A 353 -11.76 15.12 35.62
C LYS A 353 -12.24 15.37 34.18
N ARG A 354 -13.54 15.26 34.00
CA ARG A 354 -14.32 15.48 32.77
C ARG A 354 -13.86 16.71 31.96
N ARG A 355 -12.97 16.51 30.96
CA ARG A 355 -12.87 17.23 29.67
C ARG A 355 -11.63 16.73 28.91
N ARG A 356 -11.84 16.01 27.79
CA ARG A 356 -10.90 15.60 26.72
C ARG A 356 -9.43 15.35 27.14
N PHE A 357 -9.07 14.08 27.30
CA PHE A 357 -7.68 13.60 27.47
C PHE A 357 -6.94 13.47 26.12
N PRO A 358 -5.60 13.65 26.07
CA PRO A 358 -4.79 13.40 24.88
C PRO A 358 -4.34 11.92 24.79
N PRO A 359 -4.19 11.31 23.60
CA PRO A 359 -3.64 9.97 23.47
C PRO A 359 -2.14 10.02 23.13
N LEU A 360 -1.29 9.43 23.99
CA LEU A 360 0.10 9.11 23.69
C LEU A 360 0.28 7.60 23.81
N ASN A 361 0.28 6.87 22.70
CA ASN A 361 0.57 5.44 22.72
C ASN A 361 2.07 5.22 22.50
N VAL A 362 2.66 4.25 23.21
CA VAL A 362 4.08 3.92 23.09
C VAL A 362 4.22 2.54 22.45
N LEU A 363 5.01 2.48 21.39
CA LEU A 363 5.56 1.28 20.80
C LEU A 363 6.92 1.02 21.42
N ARG A 364 7.12 -0.17 21.99
CA ARG A 364 8.47 -0.67 22.29
C ARG A 364 8.76 -1.80 21.32
N LEU A 365 9.81 -1.64 20.53
CA LEU A 365 10.33 -2.73 19.74
C LEU A 365 10.91 -3.74 20.72
N CYS A 366 10.39 -4.98 20.71
CA CYS A 366 11.02 -6.07 21.43
C CYS A 366 12.44 -6.19 20.87
N SER A 367 13.42 -6.38 21.74
CA SER A 367 14.84 -6.43 21.41
C SER A 367 15.14 -7.53 20.38
N ALA A 368 14.95 -7.24 19.09
CA ALA A 368 15.21 -8.14 17.96
C ALA A 368 15.32 -7.40 16.61
N LEU A 369 15.73 -6.12 16.60
CA LEU A 369 16.36 -5.50 15.41
C LEU A 369 17.87 -5.28 15.61
N ARG A 370 18.51 -6.12 16.43
CA ARG A 370 19.98 -6.28 16.46
C ARG A 370 20.47 -7.47 15.63
N GLY A 371 19.59 -8.19 14.94
CA GLY A 371 19.93 -9.38 14.16
C GLY A 371 19.21 -9.39 12.83
N ASN A 372 19.79 -8.70 11.84
CA ASN A 372 19.86 -9.12 10.43
C ASN A 372 20.59 -8.03 9.63
N ALA A 373 21.86 -7.84 9.99
CA ALA A 373 22.89 -7.33 9.09
C ALA A 373 23.61 -8.51 8.38
N GLU A 374 22.95 -9.65 8.24
CA GLU A 374 23.39 -10.75 7.41
C GLU A 374 22.32 -11.00 6.35
N HIS A 375 22.53 -10.43 5.16
CA HIS A 375 22.38 -11.04 3.83
C HIS A 375 22.62 -9.95 2.79
N GLY A 376 23.91 -9.72 2.58
CA GLY A 376 24.50 -8.88 1.53
C GLY A 376 26.00 -9.14 1.48
N ARG A 377 26.40 -10.42 1.48
CA ARG A 377 27.80 -10.84 1.40
C ARG A 377 28.34 -10.55 0.00
N LEU A 378 29.34 -9.68 -0.06
CA LEU A 378 30.53 -9.88 -0.90
C LEU A 378 31.70 -9.72 0.07
N GLY A 379 32.12 -10.83 0.65
CA GLY A 379 33.31 -10.91 1.49
C GLY A 379 34.48 -11.43 0.68
N VAL A 380 35.65 -10.82 0.88
CA VAL A 380 36.93 -11.54 0.86
C VAL A 380 37.70 -11.07 2.10
N ASP A 381 38.10 -12.06 2.89
CA ASP A 381 38.60 -11.96 4.27
C ASP A 381 39.96 -11.25 4.41
N PHE A 382 40.21 -10.69 5.59
CA PHE A 382 41.56 -10.51 6.12
C PHE A 382 41.63 -10.98 7.58
N PRO A 383 42.62 -11.80 7.97
CA PRO A 383 42.83 -12.17 9.36
C PRO A 383 43.48 -11.02 10.13
N LEU A 384 42.95 -10.76 11.33
CA LEU A 384 43.47 -9.85 12.35
C LEU A 384 44.89 -10.26 12.80
N PRO A 385 45.61 -9.32 13.43
CA PRO A 385 46.05 -9.62 14.79
C PRO A 385 45.76 -8.52 15.82
N ALA A 386 45.82 -8.99 17.07
CA ALA A 386 45.46 -8.40 18.34
C ALA A 386 46.21 -7.11 18.75
N GLY A 387 45.63 -6.35 19.69
CA GLY A 387 46.40 -5.38 20.47
C GLY A 387 45.60 -4.38 21.32
N GLN A 388 45.42 -4.72 22.60
CA GLN A 388 45.56 -3.85 23.79
C GLN A 388 44.63 -2.62 24.02
N SER A 389 43.77 -2.77 25.03
CA SER A 389 43.76 -2.01 26.30
C SER A 389 44.32 -0.57 26.30
N THR A 390 43.51 0.43 26.68
CA THR A 390 43.66 1.14 27.98
C THR A 390 42.57 2.19 28.25
N ASN A 391 42.14 2.20 29.51
CA ASN A 391 41.77 3.30 30.41
C ASN A 391 40.65 4.30 30.10
N ALA A 392 39.65 4.21 30.99
CA ALA A 392 38.62 5.18 31.33
C ALA A 392 39.18 6.51 31.83
N ARG A 393 38.46 7.60 31.52
CA ARG A 393 38.26 8.74 32.42
C ARG A 393 36.85 9.32 32.25
N THR A 394 36.30 9.63 33.42
CA THR A 394 34.99 10.20 33.78
C THR A 394 34.77 11.61 33.24
N GLY A 395 33.53 11.91 32.85
CA GLY A 395 33.06 13.27 32.56
C GLY A 395 31.53 13.32 32.51
N MET A 396 30.96 14.30 33.23
CA MET A 396 29.56 14.51 33.58
C MET A 396 28.51 14.37 32.47
N ALA A 397 27.36 13.81 32.86
CA ALA A 397 26.11 13.77 32.10
C ALA A 397 25.39 15.12 32.07
N PRO A 398 24.71 15.44 30.96
CA PRO A 398 23.47 16.17 30.99
C PRO A 398 22.30 15.27 30.58
N THR A 399 21.18 15.49 31.28
CA THR A 399 19.88 14.84 31.15
C THR A 399 19.31 14.87 29.72
N PRO A 400 18.68 13.78 29.22
CA PRO A 400 18.05 13.79 27.91
C PRO A 400 16.69 14.51 27.97
N SER A 401 16.60 15.63 27.27
CA SER A 401 15.36 16.30 26.89
C SER A 401 14.57 15.42 25.94
N SER A 402 13.35 15.09 26.35
CA SER A 402 12.41 14.24 25.63
C SER A 402 11.77 14.99 24.46
N LEU A 403 12.23 14.76 23.23
CA LEU A 403 11.47 15.04 22.02
C LEU A 403 10.95 13.74 21.42
N GLY A 404 9.65 13.53 21.57
CA GLY A 404 8.95 12.40 20.98
C GLY A 404 8.76 12.61 19.48
N LEU A 405 9.21 11.66 18.68
CA LEU A 405 8.80 11.53 17.28
C LEU A 405 7.34 11.07 17.21
N PHE A 406 6.58 11.62 16.26
CA PHE A 406 5.15 11.40 16.05
C PHE A 406 4.87 10.91 14.62
N LEU A 407 4.30 9.72 14.43
CA LEU A 407 3.78 9.24 13.15
C LEU A 407 2.63 8.21 13.35
N PRO A 408 1.71 8.05 12.38
CA PRO A 408 0.61 7.07 12.43
C PRO A 408 1.07 5.67 11.99
N CYS A 409 0.58 4.61 12.66
CA CYS A 409 1.00 3.22 12.45
C CYS A 409 -0.18 2.25 12.58
N SER A 410 -0.07 1.08 11.96
CA SER A 410 -1.13 0.06 11.87
C SER A 410 -0.61 -1.36 12.14
N PHE A 411 -1.44 -2.20 12.77
CA PHE A 411 -1.03 -3.45 13.45
C PHE A 411 -1.96 -4.65 13.21
N ARG A 412 -1.48 -5.85 13.54
CA ARG A 412 -2.22 -7.13 13.47
C ARG A 412 -2.03 -7.95 14.76
N LEU A 413 -3.07 -8.65 15.21
CA LEU A 413 -3.00 -9.70 16.25
C LEU A 413 -2.66 -11.07 15.65
N GLY A 414 -1.72 -11.79 16.26
CA GLY A 414 -1.50 -13.23 16.07
C GLY A 414 -2.27 -14.06 17.09
N LYS A 415 -2.71 -15.26 16.71
CA LYS A 415 -3.35 -16.23 17.63
C LYS A 415 -2.28 -17.04 18.36
N ALA A 416 -2.49 -17.25 19.67
CA ALA A 416 -1.71 -18.17 20.50
C ALA A 416 -2.05 -19.63 20.19
N HIS A 417 -1.02 -20.47 20.04
CA HIS A 417 -1.12 -21.93 20.05
C HIS A 417 -0.89 -22.43 21.49
N THR A 418 -1.90 -23.09 22.05
CA THR A 418 -1.76 -23.91 23.26
C THR A 418 -1.05 -25.22 22.92
N ALA A 419 0.13 -25.43 23.48
CA ALA A 419 0.82 -26.71 23.53
C ALA A 419 0.38 -27.46 24.80
N VAL A 420 -0.11 -28.70 24.65
CA VAL A 420 -0.27 -29.65 25.75
C VAL A 420 0.84 -30.70 25.62
N ALA A 421 1.54 -30.91 26.73
CA ALA A 421 2.68 -31.80 26.90
C ALA A 421 2.33 -33.28 26.67
N GLY A 422 3.33 -34.03 26.18
CA GLY A 422 3.20 -35.44 25.85
C GLY A 422 3.37 -36.41 27.02
N SER A 423 3.02 -37.66 26.77
CA SER A 423 3.68 -38.85 27.33
C SER A 423 3.47 -40.05 26.38
N VAL A 424 4.57 -40.77 26.17
CA VAL A 424 4.84 -42.02 25.40
C VAL A 424 4.59 -43.21 26.38
N PRO A 425 4.53 -44.55 26.06
CA PRO A 425 4.94 -45.33 24.87
C PRO A 425 4.02 -46.48 24.34
N ALA A 426 4.39 -46.93 23.13
CA ALA A 426 4.52 -48.28 22.54
C ALA A 426 3.84 -49.55 23.11
N SER A 427 3.22 -50.35 22.21
CA SER A 427 3.17 -51.84 22.18
C SER A 427 2.35 -52.31 20.95
N VAL A 428 2.96 -52.84 19.87
CA VAL A 428 3.16 -54.28 19.49
C VAL A 428 1.94 -55.00 18.85
N CYS A 429 2.18 -55.57 17.64
CA CYS A 429 1.56 -56.70 16.90
C CYS A 429 0.01 -56.80 16.77
N GLY A 430 -0.60 -57.24 15.67
CA GLY A 430 -0.14 -57.80 14.40
C GLY A 430 -1.29 -58.51 13.66
N ALA A 431 -1.13 -58.65 12.33
CA ALA A 431 -1.59 -59.74 11.47
C ALA A 431 -3.06 -59.86 10.95
N LEU A 432 -3.12 -60.15 9.63
CA LEU A 432 -4.11 -60.92 8.84
C LEU A 432 -5.44 -60.17 8.49
N GLN A 433 -6.02 -60.22 7.27
CA GLN A 433 -5.98 -61.24 6.21
C GLN A 433 -6.56 -60.70 4.88
N ARG A 434 -6.13 -61.29 3.76
CA ARG A 434 -6.62 -61.09 2.38
C ARG A 434 -7.98 -61.79 2.13
N ARG A 435 -8.78 -61.29 1.18
CA ARG A 435 -9.51 -62.02 0.07
C ARG A 435 -10.48 -61.05 -0.65
N ARG A 436 -10.28 -60.73 -1.94
CA ARG A 436 -10.78 -61.34 -3.20
C ARG A 436 -12.25 -61.04 -3.57
N LEU A 437 -12.42 -60.44 -4.76
CA LEU A 437 -13.62 -60.27 -5.62
C LEU A 437 -14.18 -61.62 -6.12
N PRO A 438 -15.43 -61.72 -6.66
CA PRO A 438 -15.82 -61.34 -8.05
C PRO A 438 -17.25 -60.70 -8.10
N GLY A 439 -17.83 -60.13 -9.18
CA GLY A 439 -17.58 -60.07 -10.63
C GLY A 439 -18.94 -60.03 -11.39
N GLN A 440 -18.94 -59.47 -12.63
CA GLN A 440 -19.93 -59.55 -13.74
C GLN A 440 -20.94 -58.39 -13.92
N ARG A 441 -21.32 -57.93 -15.13
CA ARG A 441 -20.91 -58.06 -16.56
C ARG A 441 -21.72 -56.98 -17.35
N GLU A 442 -21.09 -56.22 -18.25
CA GLU A 442 -21.24 -56.23 -19.74
C GLU A 442 -22.64 -55.88 -20.28
N ASP A 443 -22.77 -54.82 -21.10
CA ASP A 443 -22.66 -54.93 -22.57
C ASP A 443 -22.81 -53.57 -23.31
N HIS A 444 -21.97 -53.40 -24.34
CA HIS A 444 -22.13 -52.45 -25.45
C HIS A 444 -22.87 -53.16 -26.60
N PRO A 445 -23.30 -52.42 -27.64
CA PRO A 445 -22.67 -52.73 -28.92
C PRO A 445 -22.29 -51.52 -29.77
N ALA A 446 -21.42 -51.81 -30.72
CA ALA A 446 -20.67 -50.95 -31.62
C ALA A 446 -21.27 -50.85 -33.05
N GLY A 447 -20.67 -49.98 -33.85
CA GLY A 447 -20.74 -49.95 -35.33
C GLY A 447 -20.41 -48.53 -35.83
N ALA A 448 -19.21 -48.14 -36.27
CA ALA A 448 -18.30 -48.60 -37.33
C ALA A 448 -18.54 -47.97 -38.72
N GLN A 449 -17.41 -47.58 -39.36
CA GLN A 449 -17.11 -47.29 -40.78
C GLN A 449 -16.97 -45.79 -41.18
N ARG A 450 -15.73 -45.31 -41.43
CA ARG A 450 -14.95 -45.19 -42.72
C ARG A 450 -15.41 -43.99 -43.57
N ALA A 451 -14.66 -43.30 -44.45
CA ALA A 451 -13.26 -42.99 -44.79
C ALA A 451 -13.33 -42.17 -46.14
N HIS A 452 -12.22 -41.54 -46.58
CA HIS A 452 -11.96 -40.77 -47.85
C HIS A 452 -12.09 -39.23 -47.74
N ALA A 453 -11.04 -38.39 -47.92
CA ALA A 453 -10.16 -38.10 -49.09
C ALA A 453 -10.97 -37.47 -50.26
N ALA A 454 -10.60 -36.40 -50.98
CA ALA A 454 -9.42 -35.55 -51.14
C ALA A 454 -9.79 -34.26 -51.93
N GLU A 455 -8.78 -33.42 -52.24
CA GLU A 455 -8.69 -32.43 -53.33
C GLU A 455 -9.10 -30.94 -53.10
N GLY A 456 -8.09 -30.06 -53.23
CA GLY A 456 -8.26 -28.64 -53.65
C GLY A 456 -8.30 -28.53 -55.19
N PRO A 457 -8.34 -27.32 -55.79
CA PRO A 457 -7.10 -26.49 -55.91
C PRO A 457 -7.29 -24.95 -56.01
N ARG A 458 -6.17 -24.22 -55.80
CA ARG A 458 -5.56 -23.04 -56.53
C ARG A 458 -6.46 -21.88 -57.05
N ALA A 459 -6.05 -20.60 -57.18
CA ALA A 459 -4.82 -19.81 -56.94
C ALA A 459 -5.07 -18.33 -57.32
N ALA A 460 -4.10 -17.45 -56.94
CA ALA A 460 -3.70 -16.16 -57.55
C ALA A 460 -4.65 -14.94 -57.43
N GLY A 461 -4.22 -13.69 -57.25
CA GLY A 461 -2.92 -13.02 -57.21
C GLY A 461 -3.12 -11.51 -57.50
N GLY A 462 -2.20 -10.63 -57.06
CA GLY A 462 -2.02 -9.29 -57.66
C GLY A 462 -2.02 -8.07 -56.71
N GLU A 463 -0.83 -7.63 -56.31
CA GLU A 463 -0.41 -6.20 -56.25
C GLU A 463 0.25 -5.84 -57.60
N PRO A 464 0.49 -4.56 -58.03
CA PRO A 464 0.90 -3.39 -57.21
C PRO A 464 0.38 -1.98 -57.63
N GLU A 465 0.81 -0.99 -56.84
CA GLU A 465 0.83 0.50 -56.93
C GLU A 465 0.97 1.16 -58.34
N PRO A 466 0.62 2.47 -58.54
CA PRO A 466 1.55 3.55 -58.18
C PRO A 466 0.99 4.96 -57.83
N LYS A 467 1.89 5.71 -57.18
CA LYS A 467 2.09 7.16 -56.99
C LYS A 467 1.33 8.16 -57.91
N GLY A 468 0.87 9.25 -57.28
CA GLY A 468 0.53 10.54 -57.91
C GLY A 468 0.76 11.70 -56.93
N ARG A 469 1.35 12.80 -57.40
CA ARG A 469 2.04 13.89 -56.69
C ARG A 469 1.28 15.22 -56.89
N ALA A 470 1.46 16.16 -55.95
CA ALA A 470 1.17 17.61 -56.02
C ALA A 470 -0.34 17.98 -56.03
N ASP A 471 -0.82 19.06 -55.40
CA ASP A 471 -0.22 20.39 -55.29
C ASP A 471 -0.80 21.22 -54.13
N ALA A 472 -0.10 22.31 -53.83
CA ALA A 472 -0.36 23.29 -52.78
C ALA A 472 -1.62 24.14 -52.96
N ARG A 473 -2.18 24.66 -51.84
CA ARG A 473 -2.55 26.08 -51.64
C ARG A 473 -3.18 26.35 -50.25
N THR A 474 -2.43 27.09 -49.43
CA THR A 474 -2.82 28.28 -48.65
C THR A 474 -4.30 28.64 -48.46
N SER A 475 -4.75 28.71 -47.19
CA SER A 475 -5.46 29.84 -46.55
C SER A 475 -5.53 29.60 -45.03
N GLN A 476 -4.79 30.33 -44.20
CA GLN A 476 -5.26 31.50 -43.44
C GLN A 476 -6.79 31.55 -43.18
N LEU A 477 -7.23 31.42 -41.92
CA LEU A 477 -7.78 32.52 -41.10
C LEU A 477 -8.38 32.02 -39.76
N ARG A 478 -7.97 32.66 -38.66
CA ARG A 478 -8.73 33.18 -37.48
C ARG A 478 -9.71 32.24 -36.75
N SER A 479 -9.53 31.91 -35.46
CA SER A 479 -9.59 32.74 -34.23
C SER A 479 -10.96 33.37 -33.92
N HIS A 480 -11.40 33.14 -32.67
CA HIS A 480 -12.60 33.62 -31.94
C HIS A 480 -13.84 32.72 -32.10
N VAL A 481 -14.48 32.20 -31.05
CA VAL A 481 -14.68 32.69 -29.66
C VAL A 481 -14.48 31.56 -28.65
#